data_AF-A0A9P0L3W7-F1
#
_entry.id   AF-A0A9P0L3W7-F1
#
_cell.length_a   1.000
_cell.length_b   1.000
_cell.length_c   1.000
_cell.angle_alpha   90.00
_cell.angle_beta   90.00
_cell.angle_gamma   90.00
#
_symmetry.space_group_name_H-M   'P 1'
#
loop_
_entity.id
_entity.type
_entity.pdbx_description
1 polymer ?
#
loop_
_entity_poly.entity_id
_entity_poly.type
_entity_poly.pdbx_seq_one_letter_code
_entity_poly.pdbx_strand_id
1 'polypeptide(L)'
;MAKVIGTPERESSRIAVTEMQLPMSVDDFQKKFNKESHEQFHNLPLISGVDKLINHFKYIRIPMAVATSSHRESYELKAKPHNELFKAFSHVVCGGDDPEVKRGKPHPDIFLMCASSAWCSRILQMV
;
A
#
# COMPACT_ATOMS: atom_id res chain seq x y z
N MET A 1 -10.72 18.75 -3.37
CA MET A 1 -10.63 17.32 -2.99
C MET A 1 -9.31 16.76 -3.49
N ALA A 2 -8.58 16.02 -2.65
CA ALA A 2 -7.24 15.54 -2.96
C ALA A 2 -7.27 14.37 -3.97
N LYS A 3 -7.14 14.69 -5.27
CA LYS A 3 -7.22 13.75 -6.40
C LYS A 3 -6.16 12.64 -6.41
N VAL A 4 -5.09 12.80 -5.63
CA VAL A 4 -3.92 11.89 -5.59
C VAL A 4 -3.94 10.90 -4.43
N ILE A 5 -4.86 11.03 -3.47
CA ILE A 5 -4.85 10.18 -2.28
C ILE A 5 -5.36 8.78 -2.65
N GLY A 6 -4.55 7.76 -2.36
CA GLY A 6 -4.91 6.36 -2.55
C GLY A 6 -4.76 5.84 -3.98
N THR A 7 -4.51 6.70 -4.98
CA THR A 7 -4.25 6.29 -6.36
C THR A 7 -2.90 5.58 -6.50
N PRO A 8 -2.72 4.70 -7.51
CA PRO A 8 -1.41 4.14 -7.87
C PRO A 8 -0.37 5.22 -8.12
N GLU A 9 0.90 4.96 -7.78
CA GLU A 9 1.97 5.97 -7.85
C GLU A 9 2.08 6.65 -9.24
N ARG A 10 1.94 5.88 -10.33
CA ARG A 10 1.95 6.40 -11.70
C ARG A 10 0.76 7.31 -11.99
N GLU A 11 -0.42 6.96 -11.47
CA GLU A 11 -1.63 7.76 -11.64
C GLU A 11 -1.56 9.06 -10.83
N SER A 12 -1.05 8.99 -9.59
CA SER A 12 -0.76 10.18 -8.79
C SER A 12 0.21 11.11 -9.51
N SER A 13 1.25 10.56 -10.15
CA SER A 13 2.23 11.30 -10.94
C SER A 13 1.58 11.95 -12.17
N ARG A 14 0.70 11.22 -12.89
CA ARG A 14 -0.05 11.74 -14.03
C ARG A 14 -0.96 12.90 -13.63
N ILE A 15 -1.71 12.75 -12.52
CA ILE A 15 -2.59 13.80 -11.98
C ILE A 15 -1.76 15.02 -11.59
N ALA A 16 -0.65 14.83 -10.88
CA ALA A 16 0.25 15.90 -10.46
C ALA A 16 0.79 16.71 -11.65
N VAL A 17 1.37 16.03 -12.65
CA VAL A 17 1.91 16.68 -13.85
C VAL A 17 0.82 17.43 -14.63
N THR A 18 -0.33 16.79 -14.83
CA THR A 18 -1.43 17.36 -15.63
C THR A 18 -2.06 18.58 -14.96
N GLU A 19 -2.47 18.44 -13.70
CA GLU A 19 -3.27 19.45 -13.01
C GLU A 19 -2.44 20.65 -12.57
N MET A 20 -1.16 20.43 -12.23
CA MET A 20 -0.23 21.50 -11.89
C MET A 20 0.52 22.05 -13.11
N GLN A 21 0.24 21.55 -14.32
CA GLN A 21 0.86 21.96 -15.57
C GLN A 21 2.40 21.95 -15.50
N LEU A 22 2.95 20.88 -14.92
CA LEU A 22 4.39 20.78 -14.71
C LEU A 22 5.14 20.62 -16.05
N PRO A 23 6.26 21.31 -16.26
CA PRO A 23 7.04 21.23 -17.50
C PRO A 23 7.95 20.00 -17.51
N MET A 24 7.39 18.81 -17.23
CA MET A 24 8.12 17.56 -17.20
C MET A 24 7.23 16.36 -17.54
N SER A 25 7.85 15.25 -17.94
CA SER A 25 7.11 14.01 -18.21
C SER A 25 6.64 13.35 -16.90
N VAL A 26 5.61 12.50 -17.00
CA VAL A 26 5.12 11.69 -15.87
C VAL A 26 6.22 10.78 -15.33
N ASP A 27 7.04 10.20 -16.21
CA ASP A 27 8.13 9.30 -15.82
C ASP A 27 9.24 10.05 -15.07
N ASP A 28 9.61 11.25 -15.53
CA ASP A 28 10.62 12.07 -14.85
C ASP A 28 10.10 12.57 -13.49
N PHE A 29 8.82 12.95 -13.42
CA PHE A 29 8.18 13.34 -12.16
C PHE A 29 8.20 12.17 -11.19
N GLN A 30 7.77 10.98 -11.62
CA GLN A 30 7.72 9.80 -10.76
C GLN A 30 9.11 9.41 -10.25
N LYS A 31 10.13 9.40 -11.12
CA LYS A 31 11.52 9.15 -10.72
C LYS A 31 12.00 10.15 -9.68
N LYS A 32 11.74 11.45 -9.90
CA LYS A 32 12.12 12.51 -8.96
C LYS A 32 11.38 12.36 -7.62
N PHE A 33 10.08 12.16 -7.67
CA PHE A 33 9.23 11.98 -6.49
C PHE A 33 9.65 10.76 -5.66
N ASN A 34 9.93 9.62 -6.31
CA ASN A 34 10.37 8.42 -5.60
C ASN A 34 11.71 8.62 -4.93
N LYS A 35 12.69 9.22 -5.64
CA LYS A 35 14.00 9.55 -5.05
C LYS A 35 13.84 10.42 -3.80
N GLU A 36 13.15 11.55 -3.90
CA GLU A 36 12.97 12.48 -2.79
C GLU A 36 12.17 11.86 -1.64
N SER A 37 11.15 11.05 -1.94
CA SER A 37 10.34 10.38 -0.92
C SER A 37 11.10 9.28 -0.18
N HIS A 38 11.92 8.50 -0.90
CA HIS A 38 12.70 7.41 -0.31
C HIS A 38 13.71 7.92 0.71
N GLU A 39 14.33 9.08 0.45
CA GLU A 39 15.22 9.77 1.40
C GLU A 39 14.50 10.15 2.71
N GLN A 40 13.17 10.26 2.71
CA GLN A 40 12.36 10.60 3.88
C GLN A 40 11.77 9.36 4.60
N PHE A 41 11.82 8.16 4.00
CA PHE A 41 11.15 6.98 4.56
C PHE A 41 11.92 6.27 5.68
N HIS A 42 13.15 6.68 5.97
CA HIS A 42 14.04 5.94 6.89
C HIS A 42 13.55 5.83 8.34
N ASN A 43 12.68 6.74 8.82
CA ASN A 43 12.21 6.78 10.22
C ASN A 43 10.75 7.26 10.35
N LEU A 44 9.83 6.68 9.57
CA LEU A 44 8.42 7.04 9.67
C LEU A 44 7.81 6.51 10.98
N PRO A 45 7.25 7.36 11.86
CA PRO A 45 6.55 6.88 13.05
C PRO A 45 5.24 6.18 12.67
N LEU A 46 4.81 5.22 13.49
CA LEU A 46 3.46 4.66 13.36
C LEU A 46 2.41 5.74 13.68
N ILE A 47 1.27 5.64 13.01
CA ILE A 47 0.08 6.38 13.43
C ILE A 47 -0.30 5.88 14.83
N SER A 48 -0.60 6.83 15.73
CA SER A 48 -0.93 6.53 17.12
C SER A 48 -2.04 5.48 17.22
N GLY A 49 -1.77 4.38 17.94
CA GLY A 49 -2.73 3.30 18.19
C GLY A 49 -2.70 2.14 17.17
N VAL A 50 -1.97 2.25 16.06
CA VAL A 50 -1.84 1.15 15.07
C VAL A 50 -1.17 -0.08 15.67
N ASP A 51 -0.15 0.12 16.49
CA ASP A 51 0.53 -0.93 17.24
C ASP A 51 -0.43 -1.69 18.17
N LYS A 52 -1.26 -0.95 18.92
CA LYS A 52 -2.27 -1.53 19.82
C LYS A 52 -3.30 -2.35 19.05
N LEU A 53 -3.77 -1.83 17.91
CA LEU A 53 -4.76 -2.49 17.07
C LEU A 53 -4.22 -3.79 16.47
N ILE A 54 -3.04 -3.76 15.86
CA ILE A 54 -2.40 -4.94 15.24
C ILE A 54 -2.15 -6.00 16.32
N ASN A 55 -1.62 -5.61 17.48
CA ASN A 55 -1.36 -6.55 18.57
C ASN A 55 -2.66 -7.15 19.14
N HIS A 56 -3.72 -6.35 19.25
CA HIS A 56 -5.03 -6.86 19.69
C HIS A 56 -5.57 -7.90 18.70
N PHE A 57 -5.60 -7.59 17.40
CA PHE A 57 -6.04 -8.53 16.37
C PHE A 57 -5.19 -9.81 16.32
N LYS A 58 -3.87 -9.68 16.49
CA LYS A 58 -2.98 -10.84 16.64
C LYS A 58 -3.33 -11.69 17.87
N TYR A 59 -3.60 -11.07 19.02
CA TYR A 59 -3.97 -11.75 20.26
C TYR A 59 -5.29 -12.54 20.12
N ILE A 60 -6.33 -11.93 19.53
CA ILE A 60 -7.62 -12.59 19.27
C ILE A 60 -7.64 -13.41 17.97
N ARG A 61 -6.48 -13.59 17.32
CA ARG A 61 -6.29 -14.40 16.11
C ARG A 61 -7.15 -13.98 14.90
N ILE A 62 -7.40 -12.68 14.74
CA ILE A 62 -7.98 -12.14 13.51
C ILE A 62 -6.89 -12.13 12.43
N PRO A 63 -7.07 -12.82 11.28
CA PRO A 63 -6.15 -12.73 10.16
C PRO A 63 -6.09 -11.30 9.60
N MET A 64 -4.89 -10.85 9.29
CA MET A 64 -4.66 -9.53 8.72
C MET A 64 -3.78 -9.64 7.48
N ALA A 65 -3.93 -8.68 6.57
CA ALA A 65 -3.09 -8.51 5.39
C ALA A 65 -3.03 -7.02 5.00
N VAL A 66 -2.05 -6.64 4.18
CA VAL A 66 -1.86 -5.26 3.73
C VAL A 66 -2.14 -5.14 2.24
N ALA A 67 -2.96 -4.17 1.83
CA ALA A 67 -3.22 -3.82 0.44
C ALA A 67 -2.80 -2.36 0.17
N THR A 68 -1.68 -2.16 -0.54
CA THR A 68 -1.11 -0.83 -0.79
C THR A 68 -0.97 -0.50 -2.29
N SER A 69 -1.22 0.74 -2.68
CA SER A 69 -1.02 1.23 -4.06
C SER A 69 0.45 1.60 -4.35
N SER A 70 1.34 1.46 -3.36
CA SER A 70 2.78 1.66 -3.53
C SER A 70 3.44 0.50 -4.28
N HIS A 71 4.60 0.77 -4.87
CA HIS A 71 5.52 -0.27 -5.30
C HIS A 71 6.07 -1.03 -4.09
N ARG A 72 6.56 -2.26 -4.33
CA ARG A 72 7.18 -3.12 -3.32
C ARG A 72 8.31 -2.41 -2.57
N GLU A 73 9.23 -1.79 -3.30
CA GLU A 73 10.39 -1.08 -2.74
C GLU A 73 9.95 0.04 -1.77
N SER A 74 9.01 0.88 -2.21
CA SER A 74 8.42 1.95 -1.39
C SER A 74 7.74 1.41 -0.13
N TYR A 75 7.05 0.27 -0.21
CA TYR A 75 6.48 -0.38 0.98
C TYR A 75 7.57 -0.86 1.94
N GLU A 76 8.63 -1.49 1.44
CA GLU A 76 9.67 -2.09 2.28
C GLU A 76 10.42 -1.03 3.07
N LEU A 77 10.71 0.12 2.46
CA LEU A 77 11.29 1.26 3.15
C LEU A 77 10.40 1.75 4.29
N LYS A 78 9.08 1.87 4.07
CA LYS A 78 8.10 2.31 5.08
C LYS A 78 7.91 1.29 6.21
N ALA A 79 7.96 -0.01 5.88
CA ALA A 79 7.71 -1.10 6.81
C ALA A 79 8.95 -1.49 7.62
N LYS A 80 10.16 -1.26 7.09
CA LYS A 80 11.43 -1.68 7.71
C LYS A 80 11.59 -1.25 9.17
N PRO A 81 11.26 -0.01 9.60
CA PRO A 81 11.36 0.38 11.00
C PRO A 81 10.42 -0.39 11.94
N HIS A 82 9.35 -1.00 11.39
CA HIS A 82 8.29 -1.68 12.12
C HIS A 82 8.19 -3.17 11.76
N ASN A 83 9.26 -3.77 11.25
CA ASN A 83 9.27 -5.12 10.69
C ASN A 83 8.63 -6.16 11.65
N GLU A 84 9.00 -6.14 12.94
CA GLU A 84 8.43 -7.07 13.93
C GLU A 84 6.90 -6.95 14.08
N LEU A 85 6.37 -5.73 14.01
CA LEU A 85 4.92 -5.50 14.05
C LEU A 85 4.26 -6.00 12.76
N PHE A 86 4.89 -5.75 11.61
CA PHE A 86 4.36 -6.12 10.31
C PHE A 86 4.42 -7.64 10.02
N LYS A 87 5.20 -8.42 10.79
CA LYS A 87 5.10 -9.90 10.79
C LYS A 87 3.74 -10.43 11.25
N ALA A 88 2.89 -9.60 11.86
CA ALA A 88 1.51 -9.98 12.18
C ALA A 88 0.61 -10.11 10.94
N PHE A 89 0.99 -9.49 9.82
CA PHE A 89 0.27 -9.62 8.56
C PHE A 89 0.68 -10.91 7.86
N SER A 90 -0.32 -11.66 7.38
CA SER A 90 -0.09 -12.93 6.69
C SER A 90 0.59 -12.75 5.33
N HIS A 91 0.27 -11.67 4.63
CA HIS A 91 0.84 -11.30 3.34
C HIS A 91 0.59 -9.82 3.05
N VAL A 92 1.23 -9.32 2.00
CA VAL A 92 1.13 -7.93 1.53
C VAL A 92 0.97 -7.94 0.02
N VAL A 93 -0.02 -7.21 -0.49
CA VAL A 93 -0.24 -6.97 -1.92
C VAL A 93 0.16 -5.52 -2.26
N CYS A 94 1.03 -5.35 -3.25
CA CYS A 94 1.51 -4.05 -3.74
C CYS A 94 1.01 -3.77 -5.15
N GLY A 95 -0.14 -3.11 -5.26
CA GLY A 95 -0.74 -2.80 -6.56
C GLY A 95 0.00 -1.75 -7.39
N GLY A 96 1.16 -1.24 -6.94
CA GLY A 96 2.02 -0.37 -7.75
C GLY A 96 2.77 -1.13 -8.84
N ASP A 97 3.19 -2.37 -8.54
CA ASP A 97 4.04 -3.21 -9.39
C ASP A 97 3.63 -4.69 -9.45
N ASP A 98 2.60 -5.10 -8.71
CA ASP A 98 2.07 -6.45 -8.77
C ASP A 98 1.32 -6.70 -10.10
N PRO A 99 1.80 -7.61 -10.97
CA PRO A 99 1.20 -7.86 -12.28
C PRO A 99 -0.18 -8.52 -12.19
N GLU A 100 -0.54 -9.11 -11.06
CA GLU A 100 -1.87 -9.67 -10.85
C GLU A 100 -2.91 -8.57 -10.55
N VAL A 101 -2.48 -7.39 -10.08
CA VAL A 101 -3.36 -6.21 -9.91
C VAL A 101 -3.54 -5.49 -11.25
N LYS A 102 -4.53 -5.93 -12.03
CA LYS A 102 -4.85 -5.35 -13.34
C LYS A 102 -5.28 -3.89 -13.27
N ARG A 103 -6.05 -3.53 -12.24
CA ARG A 103 -6.52 -2.16 -12.02
C ARG A 103 -6.28 -1.75 -10.58
N GLY A 104 -5.44 -0.75 -10.38
CA GLY A 104 -5.24 -0.14 -9.06
C GLY A 104 -6.47 0.63 -8.57
N LYS A 105 -6.40 1.16 -7.35
CA LYS A 105 -7.50 1.94 -6.75
C LYS A 105 -7.91 3.10 -7.69
N PRO A 106 -9.22 3.42 -7.80
CA PRO A 106 -10.32 2.99 -6.94
C PRO A 106 -10.93 1.62 -7.28
N HIS A 107 -10.38 0.88 -8.25
CA HIS A 107 -10.85 -0.47 -8.55
C HIS A 107 -10.58 -1.44 -7.38
N PRO A 108 -11.44 -2.47 -7.20
CA PRO A 108 -11.37 -3.35 -6.04
C PRO A 108 -10.28 -4.42 -6.15
N ASP A 109 -9.63 -4.57 -7.32
CA ASP A 109 -8.75 -5.69 -7.65
C ASP A 109 -7.74 -5.97 -6.53
N ILE A 110 -7.04 -4.95 -6.01
CA ILE A 110 -6.06 -5.11 -4.93
C ILE A 110 -6.67 -5.67 -3.63
N PHE A 111 -7.89 -5.27 -3.29
CA PHE A 111 -8.57 -5.77 -2.09
C PHE A 111 -9.07 -7.20 -2.29
N LEU A 112 -9.56 -7.51 -3.49
CA LEU A 112 -10.01 -8.86 -3.83
C LEU A 112 -8.85 -9.85 -3.83
N MET A 113 -7.67 -9.46 -4.34
CA MET A 113 -6.47 -10.31 -4.27
C MET A 113 -5.95 -10.48 -2.85
N CYS A 114 -5.95 -9.40 -2.08
CA CYS A 114 -5.54 -9.45 -0.68
C CYS A 114 -6.49 -10.34 0.15
N ALA A 115 -7.78 -10.39 -0.21
CA ALA A 115 -8.74 -11.28 0.41
C ALA A 115 -8.67 -12.74 -0.11
N SER A 116 -8.37 -12.96 -1.40
CA SER A 116 -8.37 -14.29 -2.03
C SER A 116 -7.24 -15.19 -1.51
N SER A 117 -6.18 -14.60 -0.96
CA SER A 117 -5.05 -15.28 -0.35
C SER A 117 -5.49 -16.08 0.90
N ALA A 118 -5.80 -17.36 0.70
CA ALA A 118 -5.93 -18.49 1.65
C ALA A 118 -6.86 -18.38 2.88
N TRP A 119 -7.34 -17.20 3.28
CA TRP A 119 -8.14 -17.03 4.51
C TRP A 119 -9.64 -16.91 4.27
N CYS A 120 -10.06 -16.35 3.13
CA CYS A 120 -11.49 -16.18 2.83
C CYS A 120 -12.20 -17.52 2.53
N SER A 121 -11.46 -18.55 2.13
CA SER A 121 -12.00 -19.91 1.96
C SER A 121 -12.37 -20.59 3.30
N ARG A 122 -11.96 -20.07 4.46
CA ARG A 122 -12.47 -20.52 5.79
C ARG A 122 -13.62 -19.69 6.33
N ILE A 123 -13.91 -18.53 5.75
CA ILE A 123 -15.10 -17.72 6.09
C ILE A 123 -16.34 -18.18 5.30
N LEU A 124 -16.16 -18.97 4.23
CA LEU A 124 -17.24 -19.48 3.38
C LEU A 124 -17.97 -20.75 3.89
N GLN A 125 -17.85 -21.11 5.17
CA GLN A 125 -18.72 -22.13 5.79
C GLN A 125 -19.29 -21.65 7.14
N MET A 126 -19.83 -20.43 7.18
CA MET A 126 -20.88 -20.06 8.14
C MET A 126 -21.82 -19.05 7.47
N VAL A 127 -22.59 -19.55 6.50
CA VAL A 127 -24.00 -19.15 6.34
C VAL A 127 -24.84 -20.28 6.86
#